data_AF-A0A376WVE9-F1
#
_entry.id   AF-A0A376WVE9-F1
#
_cell.length_a   1.000
_cell.length_b   1.000
_cell.length_c   1.000
_cell.angle_alpha   90.00
_cell.angle_beta   90.00
_cell.angle_gamma   90.00
#
_symmetry.space_group_name_H-M   'P 1'
#
loop_
_entity.id
_entity.type
_entity.pdbx_description
1 polymer ?
#
loop_
_entity_poly.entity_id
_entity_poly.type
_entity_poly.pdbx_seq_one_letter_code
_entity_poly.pdbx_strand_id
1 'polypeptide(L)'
;MRGMKDRIPFAVNNITCVILLSLFCNAASAVEFNTDVLDAADKKNIDFTRFSEAGYVLPGQYLLDVIVNGQSISPASLQISFVEPQSSGDKAEKKLPQACLTSDMVRLMGLTAESLDKVVYWHDGQCADFHGLPGVDIRPDTGAGVLRINMPQAWLEYSDATWLPPSRWDDGIPGLMLDYNLNGTVSRNYQGGDSHQFSYNGTVGGNLGPWRLRADYQGSQEQSRYNGEKTTNRNFTWSRFYLFRAIPRWRANLTLGENNINSDIFRSWSYTGASLESDDRMLPPRLRGYAPQITGIAETNARVVVSQQGRVLYDSMVPAGPFSIQDLDSSVRGRLDVEVIEQNGRKKNLSGRYGLGSLSDASGTGPV
;
A
#
# COMPACT_ATOMS: atom_id res chain seq x y z
N MET A 1 -92.71 -31.91 -18.16
CA MET A 1 -91.29 -31.48 -18.22
C MET A 1 -91.15 -30.26 -19.13
N ARG A 2 -90.97 -29.07 -18.59
CA ARG A 2 -90.05 -28.02 -19.07
C ARG A 2 -90.26 -26.77 -18.22
N GLY A 3 -89.21 -26.41 -17.48
CA GLY A 3 -89.21 -25.34 -16.49
C GLY A 3 -89.23 -23.94 -17.11
N MET A 4 -89.88 -23.04 -16.37
CA MET A 4 -89.80 -21.60 -16.54
C MET A 4 -88.35 -21.14 -16.35
N LYS A 5 -87.89 -20.26 -17.26
CA LYS A 5 -86.56 -19.66 -17.27
C LYS A 5 -86.72 -18.21 -16.81
N ASP A 6 -86.60 -17.97 -15.51
CA ASP A 6 -86.55 -16.61 -14.97
C ASP A 6 -85.15 -16.02 -15.20
N ARG A 7 -85.08 -14.98 -16.03
CA ARG A 7 -83.88 -14.14 -16.19
C ARG A 7 -83.90 -13.08 -15.10
N ILE A 8 -83.06 -13.25 -14.08
CA ILE A 8 -82.79 -12.23 -13.07
C ILE A 8 -81.83 -11.19 -13.68
N PRO A 9 -82.15 -9.89 -13.68
CA PRO A 9 -81.18 -8.87 -14.07
C PRO A 9 -80.12 -8.74 -12.96
N PHE A 10 -78.85 -8.96 -13.32
CA PHE A 10 -77.72 -8.61 -12.46
C PHE A 10 -77.66 -7.09 -12.32
N ALA A 11 -78.34 -6.54 -11.32
CA ALA A 11 -78.09 -5.19 -10.87
C ALA A 11 -76.69 -5.19 -10.24
N VAL A 12 -75.71 -4.66 -10.98
CA VAL A 12 -74.37 -4.36 -10.45
C VAL A 12 -74.57 -3.32 -9.35
N ASN A 13 -74.62 -3.83 -8.13
CA ASN A 13 -74.85 -3.03 -6.94
C ASN A 13 -73.63 -2.12 -6.76
N ASN A 14 -73.80 -0.80 -6.73
CA ASN A 14 -72.72 0.17 -6.55
C ASN A 14 -71.82 -0.16 -5.34
N ILE A 15 -72.37 -0.87 -4.35
CA ILE A 15 -71.65 -1.39 -3.17
C ILE A 15 -70.55 -2.38 -3.55
N THR A 16 -70.77 -3.26 -4.54
CA THR A 16 -69.76 -4.23 -4.99
C THR A 16 -68.59 -3.58 -5.72
N CYS A 17 -68.84 -2.50 -6.49
CA CYS A 17 -67.77 -1.70 -7.10
C CYS A 17 -66.93 -0.96 -6.05
N VAL A 18 -67.55 -0.43 -4.99
CA VAL A 18 -66.83 0.28 -3.91
C VAL A 18 -65.94 -0.67 -3.11
N ILE A 19 -66.42 -1.89 -2.84
CA ILE A 19 -65.63 -2.92 -2.12
C ILE A 19 -64.47 -3.42 -2.99
N LEU A 20 -64.65 -3.56 -4.30
CA LEU A 20 -63.54 -3.88 -5.20
C LEU A 20 -62.50 -2.75 -5.22
N LEU A 21 -62.94 -1.48 -5.28
CA LEU A 21 -62.04 -0.32 -5.33
C LEU A 21 -61.20 -0.17 -4.05
N SER A 22 -61.76 -0.49 -2.88
CA SER A 22 -61.03 -0.43 -1.60
C SER A 22 -60.01 -1.55 -1.46
N LEU A 23 -60.26 -2.73 -2.06
CA LEU A 23 -59.32 -3.85 -2.08
C LEU A 23 -58.13 -3.65 -3.05
N PHE A 24 -58.24 -2.72 -4.01
CA PHE A 24 -57.15 -2.33 -4.92
C PHE A 24 -56.32 -1.13 -4.44
N CYS A 25 -56.60 -0.61 -3.24
CA CYS A 25 -55.83 0.51 -2.68
C CYS A 25 -54.49 -0.02 -2.16
N ASN A 26 -53.45 0.06 -3.00
CA ASN A 26 -52.08 -0.14 -2.55
C ASN A 26 -51.73 0.94 -1.51
N ALA A 27 -51.23 0.52 -0.35
CA ALA A 27 -50.73 1.45 0.65
C ALA A 27 -49.50 2.18 0.07
N ALA A 28 -49.64 3.47 -0.19
CA ALA A 28 -48.51 4.34 -0.49
C ALA A 28 -47.93 4.82 0.84
N SER A 29 -46.73 4.35 1.18
CA SER A 29 -45.99 4.85 2.34
C SER A 29 -45.03 5.94 1.87
N ALA A 30 -45.42 7.20 2.06
CA ALA A 30 -44.49 8.31 2.02
C ALA A 30 -43.97 8.56 3.44
N VAL A 31 -42.65 8.62 3.61
CA VAL A 31 -42.05 9.11 4.86
C VAL A 31 -42.15 10.62 4.80
N GLU A 32 -42.87 11.24 5.73
CA GLU A 32 -43.04 12.70 5.79
C GLU A 32 -42.58 13.18 7.15
N PHE A 33 -41.66 14.15 7.16
CA PHE A 33 -41.19 14.76 8.40
C PHE A 33 -42.21 15.76 8.92
N ASN A 34 -42.59 15.66 10.19
CA ASN A 34 -43.46 16.65 10.82
C ASN A 34 -42.67 17.95 11.07
N THR A 35 -42.90 18.95 10.21
CA THR A 35 -42.26 20.27 10.27
C THR A 35 -42.78 21.16 11.41
N ASP A 36 -43.88 20.78 12.08
CA ASP A 36 -44.42 21.56 13.19
C ASP A 36 -43.54 21.48 14.45
N VAL A 37 -42.76 20.40 14.58
CA VAL A 37 -41.83 20.16 15.70
C VAL A 37 -40.53 20.97 15.54
N LEU A 38 -40.21 21.47 14.34
CA LEU A 38 -39.02 22.31 14.12
C LEU A 38 -39.27 23.73 14.62
N ASP A 39 -38.39 24.26 15.48
CA ASP A 39 -38.41 25.67 15.87
C ASP A 39 -37.59 26.51 14.88
N ALA A 40 -38.20 26.87 13.75
CA ALA A 40 -37.59 27.70 12.71
C ALA A 40 -38.55 28.81 12.29
N ALA A 41 -38.05 30.04 12.18
CA ALA A 41 -38.85 31.22 11.84
C ALA A 41 -39.39 31.19 10.39
N ASP A 42 -38.74 30.43 9.50
CA ASP A 42 -38.95 30.50 8.05
C ASP A 42 -39.33 29.13 7.44
N LYS A 43 -40.34 28.46 8.03
CA LYS A 43 -40.78 27.10 7.65
C LYS A 43 -41.30 26.95 6.22
N LYS A 44 -41.73 28.05 5.58
CA LYS A 44 -42.42 28.02 4.27
C LYS A 44 -41.47 28.08 3.07
N ASN A 45 -40.21 28.45 3.27
CA ASN A 45 -39.23 28.66 2.20
C ASN A 45 -38.28 27.46 1.99
N ILE A 46 -38.41 26.40 2.80
CA ILE A 46 -37.51 25.24 2.75
C ILE A 46 -38.32 23.99 2.40
N ASP A 47 -38.00 23.39 1.25
CA ASP A 47 -38.61 22.15 0.78
C ASP A 47 -37.94 20.94 1.46
N PHE A 48 -38.52 20.50 2.59
CA PHE A 48 -38.05 19.34 3.34
C PHE A 48 -38.41 17.99 2.70
N THR A 49 -39.28 17.98 1.68
CA THR A 49 -39.68 16.72 1.01
C THR A 49 -38.48 16.00 0.40
N ARG A 50 -37.46 16.76 -0.01
CA ARG A 50 -36.22 16.23 -0.59
C ARG A 50 -35.35 15.48 0.42
N PHE A 51 -35.40 15.86 1.71
CA PHE A 51 -34.64 15.19 2.78
C PHE A 51 -35.43 14.06 3.44
N SER A 52 -36.63 13.77 2.95
CA SER A 52 -37.51 12.75 3.50
C SER A 52 -37.13 11.33 3.05
N GLU A 53 -36.27 11.22 2.03
CA GLU A 53 -35.74 9.96 1.53
C GLU A 53 -34.45 9.57 2.25
N ALA A 54 -34.37 8.34 2.73
CA ALA A 54 -33.16 7.81 3.35
C ALA A 54 -32.01 7.77 2.32
N GLY A 55 -30.87 8.39 2.67
CA GLY A 55 -29.69 8.43 1.80
C GLY A 55 -29.68 9.58 0.78
N TYR A 56 -30.66 10.50 0.83
CA TYR A 56 -30.62 11.71 0.01
C TYR A 56 -29.47 12.63 0.43
N VAL A 57 -28.65 13.01 -0.55
CA VAL A 57 -27.59 14.02 -0.40
C VAL A 57 -27.88 15.15 -1.37
N LEU A 58 -27.83 16.39 -0.91
CA LEU A 58 -28.03 17.54 -1.77
C LEU A 58 -26.94 17.55 -2.88
N PRO A 59 -27.30 17.78 -4.15
CA PRO A 59 -26.30 17.91 -5.22
C PRO A 59 -25.32 19.04 -4.93
N GLY A 60 -24.02 18.77 -5.12
CA GLY A 60 -22.97 19.70 -4.76
C GLY A 60 -21.62 19.01 -4.57
N GLN A 61 -20.61 19.80 -4.22
CA GLN A 61 -19.26 19.30 -3.95
C GLN A 61 -19.05 19.13 -2.45
N TYR A 62 -18.59 17.96 -2.06
CA TYR A 62 -18.32 17.60 -0.67
C TYR A 62 -16.90 17.09 -0.56
N LEU A 63 -16.24 17.47 0.53
CA LEU A 63 -14.95 16.90 0.89
C LEU A 63 -15.21 15.67 1.76
N LEU A 64 -14.94 14.47 1.23
CA LEU A 64 -15.29 13.20 1.87
C LEU A 64 -14.10 12.23 1.90
N ASP A 65 -13.99 11.50 3.00
CA ASP A 65 -13.11 10.34 3.09
C ASP A 65 -13.77 9.12 2.44
N VAL A 66 -13.15 8.54 1.42
CA VAL A 66 -13.70 7.38 0.71
C VAL A 66 -13.15 6.10 1.31
N ILE A 67 -14.05 5.29 1.86
CA ILE A 67 -13.71 4.06 2.58
C ILE A 67 -14.33 2.87 1.86
N VAL A 68 -13.50 1.95 1.36
CA VAL A 68 -13.91 0.69 0.73
C VAL A 68 -13.68 -0.46 1.71
N ASN A 69 -14.75 -1.18 2.09
CA ASN A 69 -14.69 -2.30 3.05
C ASN A 69 -13.93 -2.00 4.35
N GLY A 70 -14.07 -0.77 4.86
CA GLY A 70 -13.39 -0.31 6.08
C GLY A 70 -11.97 0.23 5.88
N GLN A 71 -11.41 0.21 4.66
CA GLN A 71 -10.10 0.77 4.34
C GLN A 71 -10.23 2.07 3.55
N SER A 72 -9.54 3.12 3.98
CA SER A 72 -9.47 4.36 3.19
C SER A 72 -8.68 4.13 1.89
N ILE A 73 -9.16 4.69 0.78
CA ILE A 73 -8.47 4.61 -0.51
C ILE A 73 -7.40 5.70 -0.68
N SER A 74 -7.46 6.75 0.14
CA SER A 74 -6.56 7.91 0.11
C SER A 74 -6.20 8.34 1.53
N PRO A 75 -4.97 8.82 1.77
CA PRO A 75 -4.61 9.43 3.06
C PRO A 75 -5.29 10.80 3.30
N ALA A 76 -5.80 11.44 2.24
CA ALA A 76 -6.48 12.72 2.30
C ALA A 76 -7.91 12.63 1.76
N SER A 77 -8.80 13.47 2.31
CA SER A 77 -10.18 13.60 1.85
C SER A 77 -10.23 14.06 0.40
N LEU A 78 -11.19 13.52 -0.36
CA LEU A 78 -11.36 13.75 -1.78
C LEU A 78 -12.58 14.65 -2.03
N GLN A 79 -12.49 15.50 -3.05
CA GLN A 79 -13.61 16.32 -3.47
C GLN A 79 -14.54 15.50 -4.38
N ILE A 80 -15.75 15.22 -3.90
CA ILE A 80 -16.75 14.38 -4.56
C ILE A 80 -17.97 15.22 -4.91
N SER A 81 -18.38 15.18 -6.18
CA SER A 81 -19.59 15.82 -6.65
C SER A 81 -20.77 14.85 -6.57
N PHE A 82 -21.88 15.25 -5.93
CA PHE A 82 -23.14 14.52 -6.02
C PHE A 82 -23.95 15.06 -7.19
N VAL A 83 -24.30 14.18 -8.12
CA VAL A 83 -24.98 14.52 -9.37
C VAL A 83 -26.26 13.71 -9.48
N GLU A 84 -27.35 14.37 -9.89
CA GLU A 84 -28.60 13.71 -10.20
C GLU A 84 -28.48 12.98 -11.56
N PRO A 85 -28.69 11.66 -11.60
CA PRO A 85 -28.69 10.93 -12.86
C PRO A 85 -29.82 11.45 -13.76
N GLN A 86 -29.51 11.70 -15.04
CA GLN A 86 -30.54 12.07 -16.02
C GLN A 86 -31.51 10.90 -16.19
N SER A 87 -32.75 11.11 -15.76
CA SER A 87 -33.82 10.11 -15.89
C SER A 87 -34.56 10.34 -17.20
N SER A 88 -34.23 9.58 -18.25
CA SER A 88 -34.94 9.65 -19.53
C SER A 88 -36.27 8.90 -19.44
N GLY A 89 -37.33 9.56 -18.99
CA GLY A 89 -38.70 9.10 -19.14
C GLY A 89 -39.68 9.61 -18.08
N ASP A 90 -40.89 10.00 -18.50
CA ASP A 90 -42.00 10.57 -17.70
C ASP A 90 -42.56 9.65 -16.58
N LYS A 91 -41.96 8.49 -16.33
CA LYS A 91 -42.33 7.52 -15.28
C LYS A 91 -41.14 6.87 -14.59
N ALA A 92 -39.97 7.49 -14.64
CA ALA A 92 -38.81 6.96 -13.95
C ALA A 92 -38.79 7.48 -12.51
N GLU A 93 -38.76 6.55 -11.54
CA GLU A 93 -38.44 6.83 -10.14
C GLU A 93 -37.31 7.88 -10.10
N LYS A 94 -37.51 8.98 -9.37
CA LYS A 94 -36.46 9.98 -9.17
C LYS A 94 -35.27 9.26 -8.53
N LYS A 95 -34.22 9.05 -9.30
CA LYS A 95 -33.01 8.42 -8.79
C LYS A 95 -32.36 9.41 -7.82
N LEU A 96 -31.97 8.90 -6.64
CA LEU A 96 -31.21 9.67 -5.67
C LEU A 96 -29.92 10.22 -6.31
N PRO A 97 -29.47 11.41 -5.91
CA PRO A 97 -28.17 11.94 -6.30
C PRO A 97 -27.07 10.93 -6.00
N GLN A 98 -26.22 10.65 -6.99
CA GLN A 98 -25.14 9.68 -6.88
C GLN A 98 -23.79 10.37 -6.71
N ALA A 99 -22.91 9.77 -5.91
CA ALA A 99 -21.53 10.21 -5.78
C ALA A 99 -20.78 9.99 -7.10
N CYS A 100 -20.30 11.05 -7.72
CA CYS A 100 -19.49 10.99 -8.94
C CYS A 100 -18.06 10.57 -8.59
N LEU A 101 -17.77 9.29 -8.76
CA LEU A 101 -16.46 8.70 -8.54
C LEU A 101 -15.66 8.71 -9.84
N THR A 102 -14.58 9.49 -9.89
CA THR A 102 -13.75 9.62 -11.09
C THR A 102 -12.93 8.37 -11.36
N SER A 103 -12.44 8.22 -12.60
CA SER A 103 -11.53 7.13 -12.98
C SER A 103 -10.33 7.01 -12.03
N ASP A 104 -9.75 8.13 -11.60
CA ASP A 104 -8.61 8.12 -10.68
C ASP A 104 -8.99 7.59 -9.30
N MET A 105 -10.16 7.96 -8.78
CA MET A 105 -10.69 7.42 -7.53
C MET A 105 -10.97 5.92 -7.63
N VAL A 106 -11.55 5.46 -8.76
CA VAL A 106 -11.85 4.05 -9.02
C VAL A 106 -10.57 3.21 -9.06
N ARG A 107 -9.48 3.73 -9.64
CA ARG A 107 -8.17 3.05 -9.63
C ARG A 107 -7.62 2.83 -8.22
N LEU A 108 -7.85 3.79 -7.32
CA LEU A 108 -7.44 3.68 -5.91
C LEU A 108 -8.31 2.71 -5.10
N MET A 109 -9.48 2.30 -5.59
CA MET A 109 -10.33 1.33 -4.90
C MET A 109 -9.70 -0.07 -4.87
N GLY A 110 -8.78 -0.38 -5.79
CA GLY A 110 -8.13 -1.69 -5.89
C GLY A 110 -9.04 -2.76 -6.48
N LEU A 111 -9.74 -2.45 -7.56
CA LEU A 111 -10.55 -3.40 -8.32
C LEU A 111 -9.65 -4.30 -9.18
N THR A 112 -10.04 -5.56 -9.38
CA THR A 112 -9.36 -6.45 -10.33
C THR A 112 -9.52 -5.93 -11.77
N ALA A 113 -8.59 -6.31 -12.66
CA ALA A 113 -8.66 -5.90 -14.07
C ALA A 113 -10.01 -6.29 -14.72
N GLU A 114 -10.51 -7.49 -14.43
CA GLU A 114 -11.82 -7.97 -14.93
C GLU A 114 -13.01 -7.18 -14.37
N SER A 115 -12.89 -6.68 -13.13
CA SER A 115 -13.92 -5.81 -12.53
C SER A 115 -13.91 -4.42 -13.14
N LEU A 116 -12.73 -3.86 -13.43
CA LEU A 116 -12.59 -2.54 -14.05
C LEU A 116 -13.25 -2.49 -15.43
N ASP A 117 -13.17 -3.56 -16.21
CA ASP A 117 -13.82 -3.64 -17.52
C ASP A 117 -15.37 -3.61 -17.43
N LYS A 118 -15.94 -3.90 -16.26
CA LYS A 118 -17.39 -3.85 -16.01
C LYS A 118 -17.87 -2.49 -15.49
N VAL A 119 -16.95 -1.58 -15.16
CA VAL A 119 -17.28 -0.22 -14.71
C VAL A 119 -17.54 0.65 -15.94
N VAL A 120 -18.76 1.17 -16.05
CA VAL A 120 -19.14 2.09 -17.12
C VAL A 120 -19.03 3.52 -16.59
N TYR A 121 -18.73 4.49 -17.45
CA TYR A 121 -18.70 5.90 -17.06
C TYR A 121 -19.86 6.67 -17.70
N TRP A 122 -20.54 7.48 -16.90
CA TRP A 122 -21.61 8.39 -17.32
C TRP A 122 -21.21 9.84 -17.00
N HIS A 123 -22.06 10.81 -17.36
CA HIS A 123 -21.77 12.25 -17.20
C HIS A 123 -20.44 12.64 -17.86
N ASP A 124 -20.43 12.59 -19.20
CA ASP A 124 -19.24 12.90 -20.03
C ASP A 124 -18.02 12.04 -19.71
N GLY A 125 -18.24 10.80 -19.25
CA GLY A 125 -17.19 9.84 -18.94
C GLY A 125 -16.49 10.08 -17.61
N GLN A 126 -17.04 10.91 -16.73
CA GLN A 126 -16.40 11.27 -15.45
C GLN A 126 -16.88 10.41 -14.28
N CYS A 127 -18.16 10.07 -14.22
CA CYS A 127 -18.74 9.39 -13.07
C CYS A 127 -18.83 7.88 -13.31
N ALA A 128 -18.21 7.08 -12.44
CA ALA A 128 -18.30 5.63 -12.51
C ALA A 128 -19.70 5.11 -12.13
N ASP A 129 -20.20 4.14 -12.88
CA ASP A 129 -21.37 3.32 -12.60
C ASP A 129 -20.92 1.90 -12.22
N PHE A 130 -21.29 1.48 -11.01
CA PHE A 130 -20.97 0.18 -10.44
C PHE A 130 -22.10 -0.84 -10.57
N HIS A 131 -23.19 -0.56 -11.30
CA HIS A 131 -24.27 -1.52 -11.52
C HIS A 131 -23.81 -2.84 -12.18
N GLY A 132 -22.73 -2.81 -12.95
CA GLY A 132 -22.09 -4.00 -13.52
C GLY A 132 -21.45 -4.93 -12.48
N LEU A 133 -21.28 -4.45 -11.23
CA LEU A 133 -20.71 -5.18 -10.10
C LEU A 133 -21.81 -5.43 -9.05
N PRO A 134 -22.52 -6.57 -9.12
CA PRO A 134 -23.59 -6.86 -8.17
C PRO A 134 -23.05 -6.95 -6.74
N GLY A 135 -23.83 -6.42 -5.79
CA GLY A 135 -23.49 -6.40 -4.37
C GLY A 135 -22.66 -5.18 -3.93
N VAL A 136 -22.28 -4.30 -4.85
CA VAL A 136 -21.70 -2.99 -4.51
C VAL A 136 -22.79 -2.09 -3.92
N ASP A 137 -22.50 -1.51 -2.76
CA ASP A 137 -23.38 -0.60 -2.04
C ASP A 137 -22.60 0.65 -1.62
N ILE A 138 -23.08 1.82 -2.03
CA ILE A 138 -22.44 3.11 -1.81
C ILE A 138 -23.33 3.94 -0.90
N ARG A 139 -22.85 4.21 0.32
CA ARG A 139 -23.57 4.95 1.35
C ARG A 139 -22.81 6.22 1.72
N PRO A 140 -23.29 7.39 1.30
CA PRO A 140 -22.75 8.66 1.76
C PRO A 140 -23.20 8.95 3.19
N ASP A 141 -22.27 9.40 4.02
CA ASP A 141 -22.48 9.91 5.37
C ASP A 141 -21.87 11.32 5.43
N THR A 142 -22.64 12.28 4.94
CA THR A 142 -22.21 13.69 4.86
C THR A 142 -22.04 14.33 6.23
N GLY A 143 -22.72 13.82 7.26
CA GLY A 143 -22.56 14.27 8.65
C GLY A 143 -21.21 13.87 9.25
N ALA A 144 -20.73 12.66 8.94
CA ALA A 144 -19.40 12.22 9.33
C ALA A 144 -18.29 12.64 8.34
N GLY A 145 -18.65 13.15 7.15
CA GLY A 145 -17.68 13.46 6.09
C GLY A 145 -17.10 12.22 5.41
N VAL A 146 -17.86 11.13 5.32
CA VAL A 146 -17.37 9.83 4.83
C VAL A 146 -18.27 9.30 3.71
N LEU A 147 -17.66 8.72 2.67
CA LEU A 147 -18.34 7.89 1.68
C LEU A 147 -17.98 6.42 1.92
N ARG A 148 -18.92 5.64 2.44
CA ARG A 148 -18.71 4.21 2.70
C ARG A 148 -19.12 3.41 1.47
N ILE A 149 -18.20 2.60 0.97
CA ILE A 149 -18.41 1.71 -0.16
C ILE A 149 -18.21 0.29 0.35
N ASN A 150 -19.25 -0.52 0.25
CA ASN A 150 -19.19 -1.95 0.52
C ASN A 150 -19.15 -2.69 -0.82
N MET A 151 -18.14 -3.51 -1.05
CA MET A 151 -17.97 -4.26 -2.29
C MET A 151 -17.64 -5.73 -1.99
N PRO A 152 -18.21 -6.69 -2.74
CA PRO A 152 -17.80 -8.08 -2.66
C PRO A 152 -16.29 -8.24 -2.92
N GLN A 153 -15.62 -9.02 -2.06
CA GLN A 153 -14.18 -9.26 -2.15
C GLN A 153 -13.73 -9.84 -3.50
N ALA A 154 -14.61 -10.54 -4.23
CA ALA A 154 -14.31 -11.10 -5.55
C ALA A 154 -13.99 -10.03 -6.60
N TRP A 155 -14.47 -8.79 -6.40
CA TRP A 155 -14.21 -7.68 -7.31
C TRP A 155 -12.92 -6.92 -7.00
N LEU A 156 -12.37 -7.11 -5.81
CA LEU A 156 -11.20 -6.42 -5.31
C LEU A 156 -9.94 -7.25 -5.52
N GLU A 157 -8.83 -6.58 -5.77
CA GLU A 157 -7.51 -7.16 -5.62
C GLU A 157 -7.32 -7.61 -4.18
N TYR A 158 -6.50 -8.65 -3.98
CA TYR A 158 -6.15 -9.09 -2.64
C TYR A 158 -5.65 -7.88 -1.83
N SER A 159 -6.07 -7.76 -0.58
CA SER A 159 -5.54 -6.79 0.37
C SER A 159 -5.55 -7.40 1.76
N ASP A 160 -4.62 -6.98 2.61
CA ASP A 160 -4.52 -7.41 4.01
C ASP A 160 -4.34 -6.16 4.87
N ALA A 161 -4.60 -6.24 6.18
CA ALA A 161 -4.29 -5.15 7.11
C ALA A 161 -2.81 -4.72 7.05
N THR A 162 -1.92 -5.63 6.61
CA THR A 162 -0.47 -5.41 6.54
C THR A 162 0.09 -5.32 5.11
N TRP A 163 -0.77 -5.30 4.09
CA TRP A 163 -0.33 -5.23 2.69
C TRP A 163 -1.35 -4.53 1.79
N LEU A 164 -0.83 -3.62 0.96
CA LEU A 164 -1.63 -2.88 -0.04
C LEU A 164 -1.30 -3.35 -1.46
N PRO A 165 -2.31 -3.48 -2.32
CA PRO A 165 -2.11 -3.88 -3.70
C PRO A 165 -1.33 -2.83 -4.49
N PRO A 166 -0.68 -3.23 -5.62
CA PRO A 166 0.19 -2.34 -6.37
C PRO A 166 -0.51 -1.12 -7.00
N SER A 167 -1.83 -1.21 -7.18
CA SER A 167 -2.69 -0.11 -7.62
C SER A 167 -2.71 1.09 -6.67
N ARG A 168 -2.37 0.88 -5.39
CA ARG A 168 -2.33 1.90 -4.35
C ARG A 168 -0.91 2.37 -4.00
N TRP A 169 0.09 1.96 -4.75
CA TRP A 169 1.47 2.36 -4.46
C TRP A 169 1.74 3.78 -4.95
N ASP A 170 2.32 4.57 -4.07
CA ASP A 170 2.79 5.92 -4.39
C ASP A 170 4.27 5.87 -4.77
N ASP A 171 4.62 6.57 -5.85
CA ASP A 171 6.01 6.74 -6.28
C ASP A 171 6.79 7.66 -5.34
N GLY A 172 6.09 8.46 -4.54
CA GLY A 172 6.62 9.40 -3.58
C GLY A 172 6.96 10.76 -4.19
N ILE A 173 7.57 11.61 -3.37
CA ILE A 173 7.91 12.98 -3.75
C ILE A 173 9.36 13.09 -4.26
N PRO A 174 9.62 14.01 -5.20
CA PRO A 174 10.98 14.30 -5.62
C PRO A 174 11.77 14.93 -4.46
N GLY A 175 13.02 14.50 -4.29
CA GLY A 175 13.85 14.97 -3.19
C GLY A 175 15.27 14.43 -3.24
N LEU A 176 16.17 15.06 -2.48
CA LEU A 176 17.55 14.64 -2.29
C LEU A 176 17.74 14.14 -0.85
N MET A 177 18.57 13.13 -0.68
CA MET A 177 18.88 12.54 0.62
C MET A 177 20.38 12.26 0.76
N LEU A 178 20.88 12.36 1.99
CA LEU A 178 22.22 11.97 2.40
C LEU A 178 22.12 11.16 3.68
N ASP A 179 22.54 9.92 3.61
CA ASP A 179 22.73 9.03 4.76
C ASP A 179 24.22 8.93 5.08
N TYR A 180 24.55 8.93 6.38
CA TYR A 180 25.92 8.84 6.85
C TYR A 180 26.00 8.03 8.16
N ASN A 181 27.01 7.20 8.26
CA ASN A 181 27.40 6.45 9.44
C ASN A 181 28.87 6.72 9.71
N LEU A 182 29.21 7.14 10.93
CA LEU A 182 30.56 7.49 11.36
C LEU A 182 30.90 6.67 12.61
N ASN A 183 31.94 5.84 12.53
CA ASN A 183 32.42 5.05 13.65
C ASN A 183 33.86 5.41 13.98
N GLY A 184 34.14 5.61 15.27
CA GLY A 184 35.47 5.97 15.77
C GLY A 184 35.82 5.17 17.01
N THR A 185 37.03 4.59 17.02
CA THR A 185 37.53 3.82 18.16
C THR A 185 38.99 4.16 18.41
N VAL A 186 39.32 4.38 19.68
CA VAL A 186 40.70 4.58 20.13
C VAL A 186 41.03 3.48 21.14
N SER A 187 42.04 2.68 20.82
CA SER A 187 42.53 1.61 21.69
C SER A 187 43.95 1.93 22.16
N ARG A 188 44.20 1.71 23.47
CA ARG A 188 45.51 1.87 24.10
C ARG A 188 45.91 0.52 24.70
N ASN A 189 46.96 -0.09 24.15
CA ASN A 189 47.41 -1.42 24.58
C ASN A 189 48.34 -1.32 25.80
N TYR A 190 48.17 -2.26 26.75
CA TYR A 190 48.96 -2.34 27.98
C TYR A 190 50.45 -2.60 27.72
N GLN A 191 50.79 -3.35 26.66
CA GLN A 191 52.17 -3.64 26.25
C GLN A 191 52.83 -2.52 25.42
N GLY A 192 52.19 -1.34 25.35
CA GLY A 192 52.62 -0.21 24.53
C GLY A 192 51.96 -0.21 23.14
N GLY A 193 51.68 1.00 22.65
CA GLY A 193 51.08 1.24 21.35
C GLY A 193 49.62 1.70 21.41
N ASP A 194 49.28 2.61 20.50
CA ASP A 194 47.96 3.21 20.34
C ASP A 194 47.43 2.96 18.93
N SER A 195 46.15 2.58 18.84
CA SER A 195 45.45 2.43 17.57
C SER A 195 44.24 3.35 17.52
N HIS A 196 44.15 4.14 16.46
CA HIS A 196 43.04 5.03 16.17
C HIS A 196 42.39 4.55 14.87
N GLN A 197 41.14 4.13 14.96
CA GLN A 197 40.36 3.69 13.81
C GLN A 197 39.17 4.63 13.64
N PHE A 198 39.04 5.19 12.45
CA PHE A 198 37.88 5.97 12.04
C PHE A 198 37.35 5.40 10.73
N SER A 199 36.04 5.21 10.63
CA SER A 199 35.40 4.79 9.39
C SER A 199 34.14 5.58 9.18
N TYR A 200 33.79 5.69 7.90
CA TYR A 200 32.58 6.33 7.48
C TYR A 200 32.03 5.63 6.26
N ASN A 201 30.73 5.46 6.22
CA ASN A 201 30.02 4.94 5.07
C ASN A 201 28.67 5.64 4.99
N GLY A 202 28.07 5.66 3.80
CA GLY A 202 26.81 6.36 3.63
C GLY A 202 26.30 6.23 2.20
N THR A 203 25.13 6.82 1.99
CA THR A 203 24.45 6.79 0.69
C THR A 203 23.95 8.18 0.34
N VAL A 204 24.32 8.67 -0.83
CA VAL A 204 23.70 9.84 -1.44
C VAL A 204 22.58 9.36 -2.35
N GLY A 205 21.43 10.03 -2.34
CA GLY A 205 20.31 9.64 -3.18
C GLY A 205 19.50 10.80 -3.70
N GLY A 206 18.86 10.58 -4.85
CA GLY A 206 17.85 11.45 -5.40
C GLY A 206 16.63 10.63 -5.84
N ASN A 207 15.44 11.19 -5.65
CA ASN A 207 14.18 10.60 -6.08
C ASN A 207 13.50 11.57 -7.06
N LEU A 208 12.94 11.04 -8.14
CA LEU A 208 12.10 11.80 -9.08
C LEU A 208 11.07 10.87 -9.70
N GLY A 209 9.81 10.97 -9.25
CA GLY A 209 8.76 10.02 -9.59
C GLY A 209 9.18 8.58 -9.26
N PRO A 210 8.99 7.59 -10.15
CA PRO A 210 9.32 6.19 -9.86
C PRO A 210 10.83 5.91 -9.79
N TRP A 211 11.67 6.86 -10.25
CA TRP A 211 13.11 6.68 -10.37
C TRP A 211 13.84 7.06 -9.08
N ARG A 212 14.72 6.16 -8.64
CA ARG A 212 15.53 6.32 -7.43
C ARG A 212 17.00 6.16 -7.81
N LEU A 213 17.74 7.26 -7.78
CA LEU A 213 19.19 7.29 -7.97
C LEU A 213 19.88 7.16 -6.61
N ARG A 214 20.89 6.30 -6.52
CA ARG A 214 21.68 6.08 -5.30
C ARG A 214 23.16 5.97 -5.65
N ALA A 215 23.98 6.52 -4.75
CA ALA A 215 25.42 6.47 -4.81
C ALA A 215 25.96 6.13 -3.42
N ASP A 216 26.53 4.94 -3.28
CA ASP A 216 27.03 4.45 -2.00
C ASP A 216 28.52 4.81 -1.89
N TYR A 217 28.96 5.30 -0.73
CA TYR A 217 30.36 5.61 -0.45
C TYR A 217 30.83 4.95 0.84
N GLN A 218 32.11 4.60 0.89
CA GLN A 218 32.75 4.08 2.09
C GLN A 218 34.21 4.52 2.18
N GLY A 219 34.69 4.72 3.39
CA GLY A 219 36.07 5.07 3.68
C GLY A 219 36.47 4.73 5.10
N SER A 220 37.77 4.55 5.30
CA SER A 220 38.34 4.24 6.59
C SER A 220 39.75 4.80 6.72
N GLN A 221 40.12 5.08 7.95
CA GLN A 221 41.42 5.56 8.36
C GLN A 221 41.83 4.79 9.61
N GLU A 222 42.90 4.01 9.50
CA GLU A 222 43.47 3.24 10.60
C GLU A 222 44.90 3.74 10.82
N GLN A 223 45.18 4.20 12.03
CA GLN A 223 46.51 4.60 12.48
C GLN A 223 46.90 3.72 13.64
N SER A 224 48.00 2.99 13.49
CA SER A 224 48.58 2.20 14.56
C SER A 224 49.99 2.66 14.83
N ARG A 225 50.33 2.85 16.10
CA ARG A 225 51.68 3.18 16.54
C ARG A 225 52.15 2.07 17.46
N TYR A 226 53.29 1.47 17.13
CA TYR A 226 53.93 0.46 17.96
C TYR A 226 55.43 0.69 17.96
N ASN A 227 56.03 0.73 19.16
CA ASN A 227 57.48 0.88 19.36
C ASN A 227 58.15 2.02 18.55
N GLY A 228 57.46 3.16 18.41
CA GLY A 228 57.96 4.33 17.66
C GLY A 228 57.65 4.33 16.16
N GLU A 229 57.19 3.23 15.58
CA GLU A 229 56.80 3.13 14.18
C GLU A 229 55.30 3.43 14.02
N LYS A 230 54.97 4.28 13.04
CA LYS A 230 53.59 4.72 12.75
C LYS A 230 53.17 4.20 11.39
N THR A 231 52.21 3.29 11.36
CA THR A 231 51.54 2.86 10.14
C THR A 231 50.21 3.60 10.00
N THR A 232 49.94 4.18 8.84
CA THR A 232 48.67 4.84 8.52
C THR A 232 48.11 4.24 7.25
N ASN A 233 46.91 3.68 7.32
CA ASN A 233 46.14 3.26 6.18
C ASN A 233 44.94 4.20 6.01
N ARG A 234 44.70 4.67 4.80
CA ARG A 234 43.56 5.51 4.46
C ARG A 234 42.99 5.07 3.13
N ASN A 235 41.71 4.76 3.10
CA ASN A 235 40.99 4.48 1.87
C ASN A 235 39.70 5.31 1.80
N PHE A 236 39.30 5.59 0.58
CA PHE A 236 38.01 6.18 0.25
C PHE A 236 37.62 5.67 -1.13
N THR A 237 36.39 5.21 -1.28
CA THR A 237 35.85 4.82 -2.57
C THR A 237 34.36 5.11 -2.62
N TRP A 238 33.90 5.47 -3.81
CA TRP A 238 32.52 5.24 -4.17
C TRP A 238 32.37 3.75 -4.45
N SER A 239 31.45 3.09 -3.76
CA SER A 239 31.27 1.64 -3.88
C SER A 239 30.27 1.26 -4.96
N ARG A 240 29.30 2.13 -5.25
CA ARG A 240 28.25 1.83 -6.23
C ARG A 240 27.54 3.08 -6.73
N PHE A 241 27.26 3.15 -8.02
CA PHE A 241 26.32 4.11 -8.61
C PHE A 241 25.21 3.39 -9.38
N TYR A 242 23.95 3.60 -8.98
CA TYR A 242 22.84 2.88 -9.57
C TYR A 242 21.55 3.67 -9.55
N LEU A 243 20.73 3.41 -10.56
CA LEU A 243 19.41 3.95 -10.76
C LEU A 243 18.43 2.78 -10.79
N PHE A 244 17.38 2.82 -10.00
CA PHE A 244 16.37 1.77 -10.02
C PHE A 244 14.94 2.30 -10.03
N ARG A 245 14.02 1.48 -10.55
CA ARG A 245 12.58 1.72 -10.53
C ARG A 245 11.81 0.41 -10.38
N ALA A 246 10.74 0.45 -9.59
CA ALA A 246 9.78 -0.64 -9.53
C ALA A 246 8.94 -0.70 -10.82
N ILE A 247 8.59 -1.92 -11.22
CA ILE A 247 7.64 -2.25 -12.29
C ILE A 247 6.53 -3.10 -11.66
N PRO A 248 5.48 -2.48 -11.09
CA PRO A 248 4.42 -3.18 -10.36
C PRO A 248 3.76 -4.32 -11.15
N ARG A 249 3.53 -4.10 -12.46
CA ARG A 249 2.89 -5.08 -13.36
C ARG A 249 3.65 -6.41 -13.44
N TRP A 250 4.97 -6.37 -13.31
CA TRP A 250 5.83 -7.56 -13.37
C TRP A 250 6.33 -7.99 -11.99
N ARG A 251 5.92 -7.29 -10.92
CA ARG A 251 6.43 -7.47 -9.55
C ARG A 251 7.97 -7.50 -9.53
N ALA A 252 8.58 -6.62 -10.33
CA ALA A 252 10.00 -6.60 -10.57
C ALA A 252 10.60 -5.21 -10.35
N ASN A 253 11.88 -5.16 -10.03
CA ASN A 253 12.67 -3.95 -9.93
C ASN A 253 13.69 -3.92 -11.07
N LEU A 254 13.67 -2.86 -11.87
CA LEU A 254 14.65 -2.60 -12.92
C LEU A 254 15.79 -1.78 -12.32
N THR A 255 17.01 -2.29 -12.38
CA THR A 255 18.23 -1.61 -11.90
C THR A 255 19.19 -1.36 -13.06
N LEU A 256 19.71 -0.15 -13.16
CA LEU A 256 20.67 0.32 -14.16
C LEU A 256 21.91 0.87 -13.45
N GLY A 257 23.10 0.55 -13.94
CA GLY A 257 24.37 0.98 -13.37
C GLY A 257 25.11 -0.16 -12.69
N GLU A 258 25.85 0.17 -11.63
CA GLU A 258 26.65 -0.78 -10.86
C GLU A 258 25.79 -1.49 -9.83
N ASN A 259 25.79 -2.82 -9.80
CA ASN A 259 25.12 -3.57 -8.74
C ASN A 259 25.72 -4.98 -8.60
N ASN A 260 25.20 -5.76 -7.67
CA ASN A 260 25.57 -7.16 -7.48
C ASN A 260 24.39 -8.05 -7.88
N ILE A 261 24.66 -9.13 -8.61
CA ILE A 261 23.62 -10.12 -8.92
C ILE A 261 23.37 -10.97 -7.67
N ASN A 262 22.12 -11.03 -7.22
CA ASN A 262 21.67 -11.96 -6.18
C ASN A 262 20.99 -13.16 -6.83
N SER A 263 21.72 -14.28 -6.94
CA SER A 263 21.20 -15.53 -7.49
C SER A 263 21.27 -16.64 -6.45
N ASP A 264 20.24 -17.50 -6.42
CA ASP A 264 20.23 -18.69 -5.58
C ASP A 264 21.10 -19.82 -6.15
N ILE A 265 21.23 -19.86 -7.48
CA ILE A 265 21.94 -20.90 -8.22
C ILE A 265 23.42 -20.54 -8.36
N PHE A 266 23.72 -19.29 -8.70
CA PHE A 266 25.08 -18.84 -8.95
C PHE A 266 25.64 -18.06 -7.76
N ARG A 267 26.98 -18.01 -7.67
CA ARG A 267 27.63 -17.09 -6.73
C ARG A 267 27.34 -15.67 -7.18
N SER A 268 27.09 -14.76 -6.24
CA SER A 268 26.96 -13.34 -6.56
C SER A 268 28.22 -12.81 -7.23
N TRP A 269 28.10 -11.81 -8.10
CA TRP A 269 29.22 -11.02 -8.62
C TRP A 269 28.75 -9.59 -8.89
N SER A 270 29.70 -8.64 -8.87
CA SER A 270 29.45 -7.26 -9.24
C SER A 270 29.41 -7.11 -10.76
N TYR A 271 28.51 -6.25 -11.25
CA TYR A 271 28.37 -5.93 -12.67
C TYR A 271 28.05 -4.45 -12.84
N THR A 272 28.28 -3.94 -14.05
CA THR A 272 27.83 -2.63 -14.49
C THR A 272 26.96 -2.83 -15.74
N GLY A 273 25.67 -2.55 -15.65
CA GLY A 273 24.74 -2.82 -16.74
C GLY A 273 23.29 -2.64 -16.33
N ALA A 274 22.41 -3.48 -16.86
CA ALA A 274 20.99 -3.49 -16.54
C ALA A 274 20.58 -4.86 -15.98
N SER A 275 19.76 -4.88 -14.94
CA SER A 275 19.07 -6.09 -14.47
C SER A 275 17.59 -5.83 -14.23
N LEU A 276 16.78 -6.85 -14.46
CA LEU A 276 15.36 -6.87 -14.13
C LEU A 276 15.12 -8.08 -13.24
N GLU A 277 14.80 -7.84 -11.99
CA GLU A 277 14.73 -8.87 -10.94
C GLU A 277 13.37 -8.81 -10.25
N SER A 278 12.75 -9.96 -10.00
CA SER A 278 11.55 -10.04 -9.16
C SER A 278 11.89 -9.63 -7.73
N ASP A 279 11.04 -8.81 -7.09
CA ASP A 279 11.27 -8.32 -5.74
C ASP A 279 10.23 -8.91 -4.78
N ASP A 280 10.65 -9.84 -3.92
CA ASP A 280 9.76 -10.48 -2.94
C ASP A 280 9.11 -9.48 -1.98
N ARG A 281 9.71 -8.30 -1.77
CA ARG A 281 9.15 -7.28 -0.88
C ARG A 281 7.82 -6.71 -1.42
N MET A 282 7.56 -6.90 -2.71
CA MET A 282 6.29 -6.58 -3.36
C MET A 282 5.17 -7.55 -2.99
N LEU A 283 5.50 -8.73 -2.45
CA LEU A 283 4.52 -9.75 -2.07
C LEU A 283 3.94 -9.49 -0.66
N PRO A 284 2.71 -9.97 -0.40
CA PRO A 284 2.15 -10.01 0.94
C PRO A 284 3.12 -10.67 1.94
N PRO A 285 3.17 -10.22 3.21
CA PRO A 285 4.08 -10.74 4.23
C PRO A 285 4.14 -12.26 4.34
N ARG A 286 3.01 -12.95 4.16
CA ARG A 286 2.93 -14.42 4.25
C ARG A 286 3.60 -15.16 3.09
N LEU A 287 3.89 -14.46 1.99
CA LEU A 287 4.55 -14.98 0.80
C LEU A 287 6.00 -14.48 0.68
N ARG A 288 6.49 -13.69 1.66
CA ARG A 288 7.87 -13.17 1.66
C ARG A 288 8.85 -14.18 2.23
N GLY A 289 10.07 -14.19 1.69
CA GLY A 289 11.19 -14.94 2.24
C GLY A 289 11.70 -14.40 3.57
N TYR A 290 12.49 -15.21 4.28
CA TYR A 290 13.08 -14.88 5.59
C TYR A 290 14.23 -13.86 5.48
N ALA A 291 14.29 -12.89 6.39
CA ALA A 291 15.41 -11.97 6.54
C ALA A 291 16.47 -12.55 7.50
N PRO A 292 17.76 -12.56 7.12
CA PRO A 292 18.79 -13.21 7.94
C PRO A 292 19.14 -12.42 9.20
N GLN A 293 19.28 -13.13 10.31
CA GLN A 293 19.77 -12.60 11.58
C GLN A 293 21.21 -13.06 11.82
N ILE A 294 22.13 -12.14 12.10
CA ILE A 294 23.51 -12.45 12.44
C ILE A 294 23.66 -12.46 13.96
N THR A 295 23.95 -13.61 14.53
CA THR A 295 24.20 -13.78 15.96
C THR A 295 25.67 -14.09 16.22
N GLY A 296 26.22 -13.54 17.29
CA GLY A 296 27.60 -13.79 17.70
C GLY A 296 27.82 -13.47 19.16
N ILE A 297 29.05 -13.69 19.64
CA ILE A 297 29.48 -13.32 20.99
C ILE A 297 30.72 -12.44 20.86
N ALA A 298 30.65 -11.23 21.42
CA ALA A 298 31.78 -10.34 21.58
C ALA A 298 32.35 -10.51 23.00
N GLU A 299 33.66 -10.69 23.13
CA GLU A 299 34.31 -10.79 24.45
C GLU A 299 34.44 -9.43 25.13
N THR A 300 34.49 -8.36 24.34
CA THR A 300 34.61 -6.97 24.78
C THR A 300 33.60 -6.08 24.06
N ASN A 301 33.58 -4.78 24.36
CA ASN A 301 32.86 -3.83 23.52
C ASN A 301 33.54 -3.83 22.14
N ALA A 302 32.87 -4.42 21.15
CA ALA A 302 33.45 -4.73 19.86
C ALA A 302 32.75 -3.94 18.75
N ARG A 303 33.47 -3.67 17.67
CA ARG A 303 32.91 -3.15 16.44
C ARG A 303 32.62 -4.31 15.49
N VAL A 304 31.39 -4.43 15.03
CA VAL A 304 30.96 -5.51 14.12
C VAL A 304 30.73 -4.90 12.74
N VAL A 305 31.52 -5.36 11.78
CA VAL A 305 31.42 -4.96 10.37
C VAL A 305 30.90 -6.16 9.58
N VAL A 306 29.76 -5.99 8.92
CA VAL A 306 29.19 -6.98 8.01
C VAL A 306 29.45 -6.49 6.59
N SER A 307 30.08 -7.34 5.79
CA SER A 307 30.42 -7.03 4.41
C SER A 307 30.02 -8.14 3.46
N GLN A 308 29.83 -7.77 2.19
CA GLN A 308 29.61 -8.71 1.11
C GLN A 308 30.43 -8.27 -0.09
N GLN A 309 31.36 -9.12 -0.53
CA GLN A 309 32.22 -8.84 -1.69
C GLN A 309 32.98 -7.50 -1.56
N GLY A 310 33.45 -7.18 -0.35
CA GLY A 310 34.19 -5.96 -0.05
C GLY A 310 33.34 -4.70 0.18
N ARG A 311 32.02 -4.77 -0.01
CA ARG A 311 31.08 -3.69 0.32
C ARG A 311 30.59 -3.83 1.75
N VAL A 312 30.67 -2.77 2.54
CA VAL A 312 30.14 -2.74 3.91
C VAL A 312 28.62 -2.60 3.86
N LEU A 313 27.91 -3.58 4.43
CA LEU A 313 26.44 -3.58 4.54
C LEU A 313 25.96 -3.03 5.88
N TYR A 314 26.73 -3.28 6.94
CA TYR A 314 26.39 -2.87 8.30
C TYR A 314 27.69 -2.65 9.10
N ASP A 315 27.72 -1.61 9.92
CA ASP A 315 28.87 -1.28 10.77
C ASP A 315 28.40 -0.55 12.03
N SER A 316 28.54 -1.21 13.18
CA SER A 316 28.09 -0.69 14.47
C SER A 316 28.90 -1.24 15.65
N MET A 317 28.89 -0.51 16.76
CA MET A 317 29.47 -0.97 18.02
C MET A 317 28.44 -1.78 18.83
N VAL A 318 28.87 -2.94 19.33
CA VAL A 318 28.09 -3.82 20.19
C VAL A 318 28.72 -3.91 21.58
N PRO A 319 27.91 -4.02 22.64
CA PRO A 319 28.42 -4.24 23.99
C PRO A 319 29.04 -5.64 24.14
N ALA A 320 29.87 -5.82 25.17
CA ALA A 320 30.41 -7.13 25.53
C ALA A 320 29.29 -8.13 25.86
N GLY A 321 29.36 -9.32 25.26
CA GLY A 321 28.36 -10.38 25.42
C GLY A 321 27.77 -10.86 24.09
N PRO A 322 26.68 -11.66 24.14
CA PRO A 322 25.97 -12.10 22.95
C PRO A 322 25.29 -10.91 22.27
N PHE A 323 25.39 -10.84 20.94
CA PHE A 323 24.73 -9.83 20.12
C PHE A 323 23.95 -10.49 18.99
N SER A 324 22.95 -9.74 18.50
CA SER A 324 22.11 -10.13 17.39
C SER A 324 21.84 -8.91 16.52
N ILE A 325 22.23 -8.97 15.24
CA ILE A 325 21.97 -7.92 14.26
C ILE A 325 20.80 -8.39 13.38
N GLN A 326 19.70 -7.62 13.42
CA GLN A 326 18.48 -7.87 12.64
C GLN A 326 18.23 -6.80 11.57
N ASP A 327 19.00 -5.71 11.58
CA ASP A 327 18.79 -4.52 10.73
C ASP A 327 19.38 -4.67 9.31
N LEU A 328 19.53 -5.90 8.83
CA LEU A 328 19.96 -6.16 7.44
C LEU A 328 18.76 -6.09 6.50
N ASP A 329 18.97 -5.55 5.31
CA ASP A 329 17.92 -5.52 4.28
C ASP A 329 17.48 -6.97 3.96
N SER A 330 16.17 -7.21 4.00
CA SER A 330 15.53 -8.49 3.66
C SER A 330 15.88 -9.04 2.28
N SER A 331 16.37 -8.20 1.37
CA SER A 331 16.85 -8.58 0.02
C SER A 331 18.27 -9.13 -0.01
N VAL A 332 19.00 -9.06 1.11
CA VAL A 332 20.36 -9.61 1.20
C VAL A 332 20.32 -11.13 1.11
N ARG A 333 21.06 -11.67 0.14
CA ARG A 333 21.22 -13.12 -0.12
C ARG A 333 22.69 -13.43 -0.32
N GLY A 334 23.10 -14.65 -0.02
CA GLY A 334 24.44 -15.16 -0.34
C GLY A 334 25.41 -15.17 0.84
N ARG A 335 26.72 -15.15 0.55
CA ARG A 335 27.77 -15.19 1.58
C ARG A 335 27.97 -13.79 2.17
N LEU A 336 27.94 -13.71 3.49
CA LEU A 336 28.28 -12.52 4.27
C LEU A 336 29.57 -12.79 5.04
N ASP A 337 30.46 -11.81 5.03
CA ASP A 337 31.71 -11.82 5.76
C ASP A 337 31.58 -10.82 6.92
N VAL A 338 31.61 -11.35 8.14
CA VAL A 338 31.43 -10.63 9.40
C VAL A 338 32.80 -10.53 10.07
N GLU A 339 33.25 -9.30 10.30
CA GLU A 339 34.47 -8.99 11.03
C GLU A 339 34.08 -8.38 12.39
N VAL A 340 34.51 -9.04 13.48
CA VAL A 340 34.34 -8.55 14.85
C VAL A 340 35.69 -8.05 15.33
N ILE A 341 35.81 -6.74 15.51
CA ILE A 341 37.00 -6.04 15.98
C ILE A 341 36.83 -5.79 17.47
N GLU A 342 37.49 -6.60 18.29
CA GLU A 342 37.47 -6.50 19.74
C GLU A 342 38.25 -5.25 20.21
N GLN A 343 37.95 -4.76 21.41
CA GLN A 343 38.61 -3.57 21.98
C GLN A 343 40.14 -3.74 22.13
N ASN A 344 40.60 -4.98 22.32
CA ASN A 344 42.02 -5.35 22.39
C ASN A 344 42.71 -5.42 21.00
N GLY A 345 42.00 -5.07 19.92
CA GLY A 345 42.51 -5.08 18.55
C GLY A 345 42.51 -6.46 17.88
N ARG A 346 42.10 -7.52 18.57
CA ARG A 346 41.96 -8.85 17.97
C ARG A 346 40.76 -8.87 17.03
N LYS A 347 40.99 -9.25 15.77
CA LYS A 347 39.96 -9.37 14.73
C LYS A 347 39.50 -10.83 14.63
N LYS A 348 38.20 -11.07 14.73
CA LYS A 348 37.58 -12.38 14.48
C LYS A 348 36.79 -12.30 13.19
N ASN A 349 37.07 -13.20 12.26
CA ASN A 349 36.36 -13.30 10.99
C ASN A 349 35.42 -14.50 11.00
N LEU A 350 34.15 -14.25 10.68
CA LEU A 350 33.11 -15.25 10.55
C LEU A 350 32.52 -15.08 9.15
N SER A 351 32.43 -16.17 8.39
CA SER A 351 31.75 -16.17 7.10
C SER A 351 30.59 -17.16 7.12
N GLY A 352 29.40 -16.72 6.72
CA GLY A 352 28.20 -17.55 6.65
C GLY A 352 27.44 -17.34 5.36
N ARG A 353 26.68 -18.36 4.91
CA ARG A 353 25.73 -18.22 3.79
C ARG A 353 24.33 -17.98 4.37
N TYR A 354 23.70 -16.89 3.97
CA TYR A 354 22.43 -16.42 4.50
C TYR A 354 21.39 -16.32 3.36
N GLY A 355 20.12 -16.64 3.66
CA GLY A 355 19.00 -16.45 2.72
C GLY A 355 18.37 -17.69 2.08
N LEU A 356 18.61 -18.91 2.58
CA LEU A 356 17.88 -20.10 2.10
C LEU A 356 16.49 -20.19 2.74
N GLY A 357 15.51 -19.49 2.16
CA GLY A 357 14.11 -19.86 2.25
C GLY A 357 13.81 -20.92 1.18
N SER A 358 13.02 -21.95 1.51
CA SER A 358 12.66 -23.02 0.58
C SER A 358 12.00 -22.45 -0.68
N LEU A 359 12.54 -22.79 -1.85
CA LEU A 359 11.83 -22.67 -3.13
C LEU A 359 10.56 -23.52 -3.07
N SER A 360 9.43 -22.90 -2.78
CA SER A 360 8.11 -23.42 -3.15
C SER A 360 7.53 -22.45 -4.17
N ASP A 361 7.72 -22.78 -5.45
CA ASP A 361 7.05 -22.08 -6.55
C ASP A 361 5.53 -22.17 -6.32
N ALA A 362 4.88 -21.02 -6.13
CA ALA A 362 3.43 -20.89 -6.24
C ALA A 362 3.04 -20.69 -7.71
N SER A 363 3.46 -21.60 -8.60
CA SER A 363 2.95 -21.68 -9.96
C SER A 363 1.73 -22.59 -10.00
N GLY A 364 0.60 -22.09 -9.52
CA GLY A 364 -0.71 -22.71 -9.75
C GLY A 364 -1.18 -22.42 -11.17
N THR A 365 -0.77 -23.23 -12.13
CA THR A 365 -1.48 -23.33 -13.42
C THR A 365 -2.86 -23.92 -13.15
N GLY A 366 -3.92 -23.16 -13.42
CA GLY A 366 -5.30 -23.66 -13.38
C GLY A 366 -5.51 -24.74 -14.46
N PRO A 367 -6.37 -25.75 -14.21
CA PRO A 367 -6.70 -26.73 -15.23
C PRO A 367 -7.68 -26.12 -16.24
N VAL A 368 -7.48 -26.50 -17.51
CA VAL A 368 -8.50 -26.46 -18.57
C VAL A 368 -9.66 -27.39 -18.20
#